data_AF-A0A924DSC6-F1
#
_entry.id   AF-A0A924DSC6-F1
#
_cell.length_a   1.000
_cell.length_b   1.000
_cell.length_c   1.000
_cell.angle_alpha   90.00
_cell.angle_beta   90.00
_cell.angle_gamma   90.00
#
_symmetry.space_group_name_H-M   'P 1'
#
loop_
_entity.id
_entity.type
_entity.pdbx_description
1 polymer ?
#
loop_
_entity_poly.entity_id
_entity_poly.type
_entity_poly.pdbx_seq_one_letter_code
_entity_poly.pdbx_strand_id
1 'polypeptide(L)'
;MESSSRNNRKFKNYLILPQFQLKFVFTLVATNIFIAMAILSSIYFFFINSSTLFGVFQYMKSDTSINFRNELSHFLIILGCLSVLFIILISIVALIISHRTAGPIYQFKITYDKISKGNFEERLHFRPNDDFQDVALSFIQMMDQVTKKDK
;
A
#
# COMPACT_ATOMS: atom_id res chain seq x y z
N MET A 1 5.09 -45.10 -20.47
CA MET A 1 6.34 -44.36 -20.20
C MET A 1 6.30 -43.12 -21.07
N GLU A 2 5.58 -42.09 -20.66
CA GLU A 2 6.04 -41.03 -19.73
C GLU A 2 6.99 -40.04 -20.41
N SER A 3 6.46 -38.86 -20.73
CA SER A 3 7.15 -37.59 -20.44
C SER A 3 6.11 -36.47 -20.48
N SER A 4 5.45 -36.30 -19.34
CA SER A 4 4.70 -35.09 -19.03
C SER A 4 5.66 -33.90 -19.02
N SER A 5 5.51 -33.00 -19.99
CA SER A 5 6.24 -31.75 -20.02
C SER A 5 5.78 -30.89 -18.83
N ARG A 6 6.56 -30.93 -17.74
CA ARG A 6 6.37 -30.09 -16.56
C ARG A 6 6.52 -28.62 -16.97
N ASN A 7 5.38 -27.99 -17.23
CA ASN A 7 5.25 -26.57 -17.49
C ASN A 7 5.56 -25.79 -16.20
N ASN A 8 6.84 -25.49 -15.97
CA ASN A 8 7.34 -24.71 -14.83
C ASN A 8 7.08 -23.20 -15.00
N ARG A 9 5.81 -22.79 -15.20
CA ARG A 9 5.37 -21.39 -15.25
C ARG A 9 4.84 -20.86 -13.91
N LYS A 10 5.31 -21.36 -12.77
CA LYS A 10 4.60 -21.15 -11.49
C LYS A 10 5.14 -20.09 -10.51
N PHE A 11 6.28 -19.44 -10.75
CA PHE A 11 6.78 -18.44 -9.78
C PHE A 11 7.23 -17.08 -10.32
N LYS A 12 7.38 -16.93 -11.65
CA LYS A 12 7.73 -15.62 -12.25
C LYS A 12 6.53 -14.71 -12.54
N ASN A 13 5.30 -15.18 -12.29
CA ASN A 13 4.07 -14.49 -12.69
C ASN A 13 3.37 -13.71 -11.55
N TYR A 14 4.03 -13.53 -10.39
CA TYR A 14 3.47 -12.73 -9.29
C TYR A 14 3.87 -11.24 -9.37
N LEU A 15 4.87 -10.90 -10.21
CA LEU A 15 5.33 -9.54 -10.47
C LEU A 15 4.97 -9.15 -11.91
N ILE A 16 3.67 -8.97 -12.17
CA ILE A 16 3.16 -8.63 -13.50
C ILE A 16 3.43 -7.13 -13.81
N LEU A 17 3.43 -6.25 -12.79
CA LEU A 17 3.87 -4.84 -12.86
C LEU A 17 4.61 -4.43 -11.58
N PRO A 18 5.88 -4.88 -11.40
CA PRO A 18 6.64 -4.60 -10.18
C PRO A 18 6.84 -3.10 -9.94
N GLN A 19 6.93 -2.31 -11.01
CA GLN A 19 7.19 -0.87 -10.89
C GLN A 19 6.01 -0.10 -10.30
N PHE A 20 4.77 -0.44 -10.64
CA PHE A 20 3.59 0.24 -10.07
C PHE A 20 3.36 -0.18 -8.63
N GLN A 21 3.48 -1.48 -8.36
CA GLN A 21 3.28 -2.04 -7.01
C GLN A 21 4.33 -1.52 -6.02
N LEU A 22 5.61 -1.55 -6.40
CA LEU A 22 6.69 -1.03 -5.56
C LEU A 22 6.55 0.47 -5.34
N LYS A 23 6.21 1.26 -6.37
CA LYS A 23 5.99 2.71 -6.19
C LYS A 23 4.84 2.98 -5.22
N PHE A 24 3.71 2.27 -5.36
CA PHE A 24 2.56 2.47 -4.48
C PHE A 24 2.86 2.09 -3.03
N VAL A 25 3.38 0.89 -2.81
CA VAL A 25 3.73 0.40 -1.47
C VAL A 25 4.81 1.29 -0.84
N PHE A 26 5.87 1.62 -1.58
CA PHE A 26 6.93 2.49 -1.09
C PHE A 26 6.41 3.89 -0.73
N THR A 27 5.56 4.49 -1.57
CA THR A 27 4.99 5.81 -1.29
C THR A 27 4.13 5.77 -0.03
N LEU A 28 3.27 4.76 0.14
CA LEU A 28 2.44 4.59 1.34
C LEU A 28 3.26 4.37 2.60
N VAL A 29 4.30 3.53 2.54
CA VAL A 29 5.17 3.26 3.69
C VAL A 29 5.99 4.50 4.06
N ALA A 30 6.56 5.18 3.05
CA ALA A 30 7.33 6.40 3.27
C ALA A 30 6.48 7.52 3.90
N THR A 31 5.24 7.73 3.43
CA THR A 31 4.35 8.73 4.03
C THR A 31 3.96 8.36 5.45
N ASN A 32 3.69 7.08 5.74
CA ASN A 32 3.42 6.63 7.11
C ASN A 32 4.61 6.82 8.05
N ILE A 33 5.82 6.49 7.61
CA ILE A 33 7.04 6.74 8.38
C ILE A 33 7.20 8.22 8.64
N PHE A 34 7.00 9.06 7.62
CA PHE A 34 7.10 10.51 7.76
C PHE A 34 6.10 11.07 8.78
N ILE A 35 4.85 10.61 8.74
CA ILE A 35 3.81 11.00 9.70
C ILE A 35 4.17 10.54 11.11
N ALA A 36 4.61 9.29 11.29
CA ALA A 36 5.00 8.77 12.59
C ALA A 36 6.19 9.57 13.18
N MET A 37 7.20 9.86 12.37
CA MET A 37 8.34 10.69 12.75
C MET A 37 7.92 12.10 13.14
N ALA A 38 7.03 12.73 12.36
CA ALA A 38 6.52 14.07 12.66
C ALA A 38 5.75 14.10 13.99
N ILE A 39 4.91 13.09 14.26
CA ILE A 39 4.14 12.99 15.51
C ILE A 39 5.08 12.78 16.70
N LEU A 40 5.99 11.81 16.63
CA LEU A 40 6.94 11.52 17.71
C LEU A 40 7.85 12.73 18.00
N SER A 41 8.35 13.39 16.94
CA SER A 41 9.15 14.60 17.07
C SER A 41 8.35 15.77 17.68
N SER A 42 7.08 15.92 17.31
CA SER A 42 6.20 16.96 17.85
C SER A 42 5.92 16.74 19.35
N ILE A 43 5.63 15.49 19.75
CA ILE A 43 5.45 15.12 21.17
C ILE A 43 6.74 15.40 21.96
N TYR A 44 7.89 14.98 21.43
CA TYR A 44 9.18 15.21 22.08
C TYR A 44 9.51 16.70 22.21
N PHE A 45 9.29 17.48 21.15
CA PHE A 45 9.50 18.92 21.15
C PHE A 45 8.57 19.63 22.13
N PHE A 46 7.29 19.29 22.14
CA PHE A 46 6.31 19.81 23.09
C PHE A 46 6.74 19.52 24.52
N PHE A 47 7.23 18.31 24.80
CA PHE A 47 7.68 17.92 26.13
C PHE A 47 8.87 18.75 26.62
N ILE A 48 9.87 18.98 25.78
CA ILE A 48 11.07 19.77 26.15
C ILE A 48 10.74 21.24 26.32
N ASN A 49 9.90 21.80 25.44
CA ASN A 49 9.63 23.24 25.39
C ASN A 49 8.41 23.66 26.22
N SER A 50 7.72 22.71 26.86
CA SER A 50 6.59 23.01 27.73
C SER A 50 7.08 23.70 29.00
N SER A 51 6.85 25.01 29.07
CA SER A 51 7.18 25.85 30.22
C SER A 51 6.39 25.47 31.48
N THR A 52 5.19 24.92 31.33
CA THR A 52 4.39 24.37 32.44
C THR A 52 5.03 23.11 33.01
N LEU A 53 5.54 22.21 32.18
CA LEU A 53 6.29 21.05 32.68
C LEU A 53 7.59 21.45 33.36
N PHE A 54 8.33 22.40 32.76
CA PHE A 54 9.57 22.91 33.36
C PHE A 54 9.32 23.54 34.74
N GLY A 55 8.28 24.35 34.87
CA GLY A 55 7.85 24.91 36.15
C GLY A 55 7.54 23.81 37.17
N VAL A 56 6.74 22.80 36.80
CA VAL A 56 6.43 21.67 37.68
C VAL A 56 7.70 20.91 38.10
N PHE A 57 8.63 20.63 37.17
CA PHE A 57 9.88 19.92 37.50
C PHE A 57 10.78 20.71 38.45
N GLN A 58 10.83 22.03 38.33
CA GLN A 58 11.63 22.89 39.21
C GLN A 58 11.14 22.84 40.66
N TYR A 59 9.84 22.59 40.88
CA TYR A 59 9.26 22.43 42.22
C TYR A 59 9.17 20.96 42.69
N MET A 60 9.51 19.99 41.83
CA MET A 60 9.60 18.59 42.22
C MET A 60 10.98 18.25 42.83
N LYS A 61 11.02 17.27 43.74
CA LYS A 61 12.30 16.68 44.18
C LYS A 61 13.03 16.05 42.98
N SER A 62 14.37 16.11 43.00
CA SER A 62 15.23 15.58 41.94
C SER A 62 14.88 14.13 41.56
N ASP A 63 14.66 13.26 42.55
CA ASP A 63 14.34 11.85 42.32
C ASP A 63 13.01 11.64 41.56
N THR A 64 11.98 12.45 41.85
CA THR A 64 10.68 12.38 41.17
C THR A 64 10.77 12.87 39.72
N SER A 65 11.60 13.88 39.46
CA SER A 65 11.81 14.40 38.10
C SER A 65 12.54 13.41 37.18
N ILE A 66 13.48 12.63 37.73
CA ILE A 66 14.21 11.59 37.00
C ILE A 66 13.28 10.43 36.66
N ASN A 67 12.50 9.95 37.64
CA ASN A 67 11.54 8.87 37.43
C ASN A 67 10.51 9.23 36.34
N PHE A 68 9.99 10.45 36.37
CA PHE A 68 9.03 10.90 35.35
C PHE A 68 9.63 10.98 33.94
N ARG A 69 10.89 11.39 33.79
CA ARG A 69 11.59 11.34 32.49
C ARG A 69 11.76 9.90 31.99
N ASN A 70 12.05 8.97 32.89
CA ASN A 70 12.17 7.55 32.56
C ASN A 70 10.82 6.97 32.12
N GLU A 71 9.72 7.25 32.85
CA GLU A 71 8.36 6.85 32.47
C GLU A 71 7.99 7.40 31.07
N LEU A 72 8.34 8.66 30.79
CA LEU A 72 8.09 9.23 29.47
C LEU A 72 8.90 8.55 28.37
N SER A 73 10.17 8.23 28.65
CA SER A 73 11.01 7.49 27.69
C SER A 73 10.45 6.10 27.41
N HIS A 74 9.96 5.39 28.45
CA HIS A 74 9.28 4.12 28.30
C HIS A 74 7.99 4.26 27.48
N PHE A 75 7.18 5.29 27.74
CA PHE A 75 5.99 5.59 26.95
C PHE A 75 6.32 5.84 25.47
N LEU A 76 7.36 6.64 25.16
CA LEU A 76 7.79 6.90 23.79
C LEU A 76 8.32 5.64 23.09
N ILE A 77 9.02 4.75 23.80
CA ILE A 77 9.49 3.47 23.26
C ILE A 77 8.29 2.57 22.92
N ILE A 78 7.30 2.46 23.82
CA ILE A 78 6.09 1.66 23.57
C ILE A 78 5.32 2.22 22.36
N LEU A 79 5.15 3.54 22.30
CA LEU A 79 4.50 4.22 21.18
C LEU A 79 5.26 4.01 19.86
N GLY A 80 6.59 4.07 19.90
CA GLY A 80 7.47 3.75 18.77
C GLY A 80 7.29 2.31 18.30
N CYS A 81 7.27 1.34 19.21
CA CYS A 81 7.03 -0.07 18.88
C CYS A 81 5.65 -0.28 18.23
N LEU A 82 4.60 0.37 18.78
CA LEU A 82 3.25 0.33 18.22
C LEU A 82 3.21 0.95 16.81
N SER A 83 3.95 2.05 16.58
CA SER A 83 4.03 2.67 15.25
C SER A 83 4.68 1.75 14.23
N VAL A 84 5.74 1.02 14.60
CA VAL A 84 6.40 0.04 13.73
C VAL A 84 5.44 -1.11 13.40
N LEU A 85 4.72 -1.63 14.39
CA LEU A 85 3.70 -2.66 14.18
C LEU A 85 2.63 -2.18 13.19
N PHE A 86 2.17 -0.93 13.34
CA PHE A 86 1.17 -0.34 12.46
C PHE A 86 1.68 -0.17 11.02
N ILE A 87 2.94 0.26 10.84
CA ILE A 87 3.59 0.33 9.54
C ILE A 87 3.63 -1.06 8.87
N ILE A 88 3.96 -2.11 9.62
CA ILE A 88 3.97 -3.49 9.09
C ILE A 88 2.58 -3.90 8.62
N LEU A 89 1.55 -3.67 9.44
CA LEU A 89 0.16 -4.00 9.10
C LEU A 89 -0.31 -3.27 7.85
N ILE A 90 -0.08 -1.95 7.77
CA ILE A 90 -0.41 -1.15 6.59
C ILE A 90 0.34 -1.66 5.36
N SER A 91 1.61 -2.03 5.50
CA SER A 91 2.42 -2.55 4.39
C SER A 91 1.82 -3.83 3.82
N ILE A 92 1.35 -4.74 4.69
CA ILE A 92 0.68 -5.99 4.28
C ILE A 92 -0.61 -5.68 3.52
N VAL A 93 -1.46 -4.80 4.07
CA VAL A 93 -2.71 -4.39 3.43
C VAL A 93 -2.45 -3.73 2.08
N ALA A 94 -1.49 -2.80 2.01
CA ALA A 94 -1.11 -2.11 0.78
C ALA A 94 -0.61 -3.09 -0.28
N LEU A 95 0.16 -4.11 0.11
CA LEU A 95 0.63 -5.16 -0.81
C LEU A 95 -0.55 -5.97 -1.38
N ILE A 96 -1.50 -6.38 -0.52
CA ILE A 96 -2.68 -7.14 -0.95
C ILE A 96 -3.51 -6.33 -1.96
N ILE A 97 -3.81 -5.06 -1.63
CA ILE A 97 -4.58 -4.17 -2.52
C ILE A 97 -3.81 -3.99 -3.83
N SER A 98 -2.52 -3.66 -3.76
CA SER A 98 -1.70 -3.44 -4.95
C SER A 98 -1.62 -4.67 -5.87
N HIS A 99 -1.62 -5.88 -5.30
CA HIS A 99 -1.69 -7.11 -6.08
C HIS A 99 -3.03 -7.25 -6.81
N ARG A 100 -4.15 -7.01 -6.12
CA ARG A 100 -5.51 -7.08 -6.68
C ARG A 100 -5.73 -6.05 -7.80
N THR A 101 -5.09 -4.88 -7.70
CA THR A 101 -5.18 -3.79 -8.68
C THR A 101 -4.28 -4.02 -9.91
N ALA A 102 -3.07 -4.57 -9.75
CA ALA A 102 -2.10 -4.69 -10.84
C ALA A 102 -2.51 -5.70 -11.92
N GLY A 103 -3.21 -6.78 -11.55
CA GLY A 103 -3.70 -7.79 -12.50
C GLY A 103 -4.62 -7.19 -13.58
N PRO A 104 -5.70 -6.49 -13.19
CA PRO A 104 -6.59 -5.76 -14.10
C PRO A 104 -5.87 -4.74 -14.99
N ILE A 105 -4.95 -3.94 -14.43
CA ILE A 105 -4.19 -2.94 -15.19
C ILE A 105 -3.38 -3.60 -16.31
N TYR A 106 -2.77 -4.76 -16.03
CA TYR A 106 -2.03 -5.51 -17.05
C TYR A 106 -2.95 -6.02 -18.17
N GLN A 107 -4.09 -6.59 -17.78
CA GLN A 107 -5.11 -7.08 -18.71
C GLN A 107 -5.61 -5.95 -19.62
N PHE A 108 -5.92 -4.77 -19.06
CA PHE A 108 -6.27 -3.59 -19.84
C PHE A 108 -5.20 -3.26 -20.88
N LYS A 109 -3.93 -3.20 -20.48
CA LYS A 109 -2.82 -2.90 -21.41
C LYS A 109 -2.75 -3.89 -22.57
N ILE A 110 -2.87 -5.19 -22.30
CA ILE A 110 -2.83 -6.22 -23.34
C ILE A 110 -4.03 -6.09 -24.27
N THR A 111 -5.24 -5.99 -23.71
CA THR A 111 -6.47 -5.91 -24.51
C THR A 111 -6.47 -4.66 -25.39
N TYR A 112 -6.04 -3.51 -24.86
CA TYR A 112 -5.94 -2.28 -25.63
C TYR A 112 -4.89 -2.36 -26.74
N ASP A 113 -3.74 -3.01 -26.51
CA ASP A 113 -2.71 -3.23 -27.54
C ASP A 113 -3.17 -4.18 -28.66
N LYS A 114 -4.03 -5.16 -28.36
CA LYS A 114 -4.62 -6.02 -29.38
C LYS A 114 -5.68 -5.28 -30.21
N ILE A 115 -6.52 -4.47 -29.55
CA ILE A 115 -7.55 -3.67 -30.21
C ILE A 115 -6.91 -2.60 -31.09
N SER A 116 -5.83 -1.95 -30.65
CA SER A 116 -5.11 -0.96 -31.46
C SER A 116 -4.49 -1.57 -32.73
N LYS A 117 -4.25 -2.87 -32.74
CA LYS A 117 -3.79 -3.65 -33.90
C LYS A 117 -4.95 -4.17 -34.78
N GLY A 118 -6.18 -3.76 -34.51
CA GLY A 118 -7.37 -4.09 -35.30
C GLY A 118 -8.12 -5.36 -34.85
N ASN A 119 -7.74 -5.98 -33.73
CA ASN A 119 -8.48 -7.12 -33.19
C ASN A 119 -9.61 -6.65 -32.25
N PHE A 120 -10.75 -6.27 -32.83
CA PHE A 120 -11.93 -5.78 -32.11
C PHE A 120 -12.78 -6.88 -31.47
N GLU A 121 -12.52 -8.16 -31.76
CA GLU A 121 -13.22 -9.31 -31.16
C GLU A 121 -12.66 -9.65 -29.75
N GLU A 122 -11.53 -9.07 -29.36
CA GLU A 122 -10.98 -9.25 -28.01
C GLU A 122 -11.89 -8.63 -26.95
N ARG A 123 -12.06 -9.36 -25.85
CA ARG A 123 -12.89 -8.96 -24.70
C ARG A 123 -12.06 -9.02 -23.43
N LEU A 124 -12.35 -8.08 -22.53
CA LEU A 124 -11.67 -7.96 -21.26
C LEU A 124 -12.22 -9.00 -20.27
N HIS A 125 -11.36 -9.72 -19.56
CA HIS A 125 -11.78 -10.71 -18.56
C HIS A 125 -10.96 -10.59 -17.27
N PHE A 126 -11.65 -10.27 -16.17
CA PHE A 126 -11.07 -10.17 -14.82
C PHE A 126 -11.55 -11.32 -13.93
N ARG A 127 -10.77 -11.64 -12.89
CA ARG A 127 -11.18 -12.64 -11.88
C ARG A 127 -12.27 -12.03 -10.99
N PRO A 128 -13.19 -12.83 -10.42
CA PRO A 128 -14.34 -12.31 -9.66
C PRO A 128 -13.96 -11.34 -8.53
N ASN A 129 -12.80 -11.56 -7.91
CA ASN A 129 -12.30 -10.76 -6.79
C ASN A 129 -11.25 -9.73 -7.20
N ASP A 130 -11.07 -9.46 -8.48
CA ASP A 130 -10.18 -8.39 -8.94
C ASP A 130 -10.84 -7.01 -8.77
N ASP A 131 -10.03 -5.96 -8.84
CA ASP A 131 -10.54 -4.59 -8.91
C ASP A 131 -11.10 -4.28 -10.31
N PHE A 132 -11.91 -3.22 -10.41
CA PHE A 132 -12.40 -2.66 -11.69
C PHE A 132 -13.38 -3.53 -12.50
N GLN A 133 -14.09 -4.48 -11.87
CA GLN A 133 -15.11 -5.28 -12.56
C GLN A 133 -16.18 -4.41 -13.28
N ASP A 134 -16.67 -3.36 -12.64
CA ASP A 134 -17.69 -2.49 -13.27
C ASP A 134 -17.14 -1.72 -14.49
N VAL A 135 -15.86 -1.36 -14.44
CA VAL A 135 -15.16 -0.71 -15.57
C VAL A 135 -14.98 -1.70 -16.71
N ALA A 136 -14.67 -2.98 -16.40
CA ALA A 136 -14.60 -4.04 -17.39
C ALA A 136 -15.92 -4.23 -18.12
N LEU A 137 -17.03 -4.29 -17.37
CA LEU A 137 -18.37 -4.43 -17.92
C LEU A 137 -18.73 -3.26 -18.83
N SER A 138 -18.47 -2.03 -18.38
CA SER A 138 -18.71 -0.81 -19.17
C SER A 138 -17.88 -0.82 -20.46
N PHE A 139 -16.62 -1.27 -20.38
CA PHE A 139 -15.76 -1.41 -21.55
C PHE A 139 -16.27 -2.45 -22.55
N ILE A 140 -16.70 -3.61 -22.06
CA ILE A 140 -17.29 -4.67 -22.91
C ILE A 140 -18.53 -4.15 -23.64
N GLN A 141 -19.44 -3.49 -22.93
CA GLN A 141 -20.65 -2.91 -23.52
C GLN A 141 -20.33 -1.88 -24.60
N MET A 142 -19.33 -1.02 -24.38
CA MET A 142 -18.86 -0.06 -25.39
C MET A 142 -18.33 -0.79 -26.65
N MET A 143 -17.46 -1.78 -26.46
CA MET A 143 -16.88 -2.55 -27.58
C MET A 143 -17.94 -3.28 -28.39
N ASP A 144 -18.99 -3.78 -27.75
CA ASP A 144 -20.11 -4.41 -28.45
C ASP A 144 -20.89 -3.41 -29.32
N GLN A 145 -21.01 -2.14 -28.93
CA GLN A 145 -21.63 -1.11 -29.77
C GLN A 145 -20.73 -0.69 -30.94
N VAL A 146 -19.43 -0.53 -30.69
CA VAL A 146 -18.46 -0.17 -31.74
C VAL A 146 -18.40 -1.26 -32.80
N THR A 147 -18.27 -2.52 -32.38
CA THR A 147 -18.15 -3.66 -33.32
C THR A 147 -19.44 -3.90 -34.12
N LYS A 148 -20.62 -3.57 -33.55
CA LYS A 148 -21.90 -3.62 -34.28
C LYS A 148 -22.02 -2.56 -35.38
N LYS A 149 -21.36 -1.41 -35.21
CA LYS A 149 -21.45 -0.30 -36.17
C LYS A 149 -20.58 -0.51 -37.42
N ASP A 150 -19.52 -1.30 -37.29
CA ASP A 150 -18.59 -1.62 -38.38
C ASP A 150 -19.03 -2.85 -39.21
N LYS A 151 -20.11 -3.55 -38.82
CA LYS A 151 -20.74 -4.64 -39.58
C LYS A 151 -21.95 -4.13 -40.36
#